data_AF-A0A963K2W8-F1
#
_entry.id   AF-A0A963K2W8-F1
#
_cell.length_a   1.000
_cell.length_b   1.000
_cell.length_c   1.000
_cell.angle_alpha   90.00
_cell.angle_beta   90.00
_cell.angle_gamma   90.00
#
_symmetry.space_group_name_H-M   'P 1'
#
loop_
_entity.id
_entity.type
_entity.pdbx_description
1 polymer ?
#
loop_
_entity_poly.entity_id
_entity_poly.type
_entity_poly.pdbx_seq_one_letter_code
_entity_poly.pdbx_strand_id
1 'polypeptide(L)'
;MAMARPRHRALGIVLVVLGGCATLDDGAWSAPRRPPLDITRDAVGPTPGQVVGSWACHELDPFPDQAPVLTDLRLDPDGSFEWQQRILLDGETPGPFELVLILEGNWRLQGNRLVRSGVTGTSRPADGSGPAGPRPLMDGVLAAFARQAETVPTELLRVTEGELVMRDVEAGVATLGCRRPAP
;
A
#
# COMPACT_ATOMS: atom_id res chain seq x y z
N MET A 1 9.53 -20.32 -45.89
CA MET A 1 10.13 -19.63 -44.72
C MET A 1 9.18 -18.51 -44.32
N ALA A 2 8.42 -18.68 -43.24
CA ALA A 2 7.47 -17.70 -42.75
C ALA A 2 8.14 -16.82 -41.69
N MET A 3 8.24 -15.51 -41.94
CA MET A 3 8.69 -14.52 -40.95
C MET A 3 7.64 -14.38 -39.84
N ALA A 4 8.00 -14.75 -38.62
CA ALA A 4 7.21 -14.48 -37.43
C ALA A 4 7.22 -12.97 -37.15
N ARG A 5 6.04 -12.34 -37.16
CA ARG A 5 5.87 -10.95 -36.74
C ARG A 5 6.11 -10.83 -35.23
N PRO A 6 6.95 -9.89 -34.76
CA PRO A 6 7.09 -9.62 -33.34
C PRO A 6 5.76 -9.07 -32.81
N ARG A 7 5.18 -9.77 -31.84
CA ARG A 7 4.04 -9.27 -31.07
C ARG A 7 4.57 -8.18 -30.15
N HIS A 8 4.38 -6.92 -30.54
CA HIS A 8 4.55 -5.79 -29.64
C HIS A 8 3.55 -5.93 -28.49
N ARG A 9 4.02 -6.43 -27.34
CA ARG A 9 3.32 -6.27 -26.08
C ARG A 9 3.52 -4.81 -25.68
N ALA A 10 2.47 -4.01 -25.81
CA ALA A 10 2.43 -2.68 -25.23
C ALA A 10 2.63 -2.81 -23.72
N LEU A 11 3.82 -2.43 -23.26
CA LEU A 11 4.21 -2.44 -21.85
C LEU A 11 3.58 -1.19 -21.21
N GLY A 12 2.45 -1.38 -20.54
CA GLY A 12 1.82 -0.34 -19.76
C GLY A 12 2.62 -0.09 -18.50
N ILE A 13 3.49 0.93 -18.51
CA ILE A 13 3.99 1.56 -17.29
C ILE A 13 2.78 2.22 -16.62
N VAL A 14 2.09 1.48 -15.76
CA VAL A 14 1.05 2.04 -14.89
C VAL A 14 1.75 2.59 -13.66
N LEU A 15 2.23 3.82 -13.82
CA LEU A 15 2.62 4.69 -12.71
C LEU A 15 1.36 4.94 -11.88
N VAL A 16 1.19 4.26 -10.74
CA VAL A 16 0.08 4.51 -9.80
C VAL A 16 0.39 5.78 -9.01
N VAL A 17 0.27 6.92 -9.69
CA VAL A 17 0.16 8.24 -9.08
C VAL A 17 -0.86 9.00 -9.90
N LEU A 18 -1.83 9.62 -9.20
CA LEU A 18 -3.00 10.38 -9.67
C LEU A 18 -4.30 9.56 -9.71
N GLY A 19 -5.04 9.65 -8.61
CA GLY A 19 -6.49 9.79 -8.76
C GLY A 19 -6.77 10.94 -9.73
N GLY A 20 -7.55 10.67 -10.77
CA GLY A 20 -8.11 11.70 -11.65
C GLY A 20 -7.27 12.13 -12.85
N CYS A 21 -7.01 11.21 -13.79
CA CYS A 21 -6.97 11.58 -15.21
C CYS A 21 -8.05 10.79 -15.95
N ALA A 22 -9.31 11.17 -15.74
CA ALA A 22 -10.38 10.84 -16.67
C ALA A 22 -10.21 11.75 -17.90
N THR A 23 -9.58 11.23 -18.95
CA THR A 23 -9.67 11.85 -20.28
C THR A 23 -11.04 11.52 -20.87
N LEU A 24 -11.72 12.56 -21.35
CA LEU A 24 -13.05 12.55 -21.95
C LEU A 24 -13.13 11.70 -23.23
N ASP A 25 -14.23 10.95 -23.30
CA ASP A 25 -14.99 10.44 -24.46
C ASP A 25 -14.51 9.26 -25.34
N ASP A 26 -15.49 8.37 -25.58
CA ASP A 26 -15.71 7.46 -26.73
C ASP A 26 -15.03 6.07 -26.86
N GLY A 27 -14.75 5.39 -25.74
CA GLY A 27 -14.47 3.94 -25.80
C GLY A 27 -14.24 3.35 -24.42
N ALA A 28 -15.25 2.65 -23.88
CA ALA A 28 -15.35 2.21 -22.50
C ALA A 28 -14.17 1.38 -21.98
N TRP A 29 -13.10 2.07 -21.56
CA TRP A 29 -12.19 1.60 -20.53
C TRP A 29 -12.86 1.87 -19.19
N SER A 30 -13.61 0.90 -18.68
CA SER A 30 -13.98 0.92 -17.27
C SER A 30 -12.70 0.87 -16.45
N ALA A 31 -12.46 1.87 -15.60
CA ALA A 31 -11.38 1.81 -14.63
C ALA A 31 -11.41 0.45 -13.92
N PRO A 32 -10.26 -0.23 -13.73
CA PRO A 32 -10.20 -1.48 -13.01
C PRO A 32 -10.96 -1.34 -11.69
N ARG A 33 -11.79 -2.34 -11.35
CA ARG A 33 -12.55 -2.36 -10.11
C ARG A 33 -12.00 -3.44 -9.21
N ARG A 34 -11.80 -3.12 -7.94
CA ARG A 34 -11.49 -4.11 -6.91
C ARG A 34 -12.68 -5.08 -6.77
N PRO A 35 -12.43 -6.38 -6.56
CA PRO A 35 -13.49 -7.33 -6.24
C PRO A 35 -14.26 -6.90 -4.98
N PRO A 36 -15.58 -7.17 -4.88
CA PRO A 36 -16.31 -6.92 -3.66
C PRO A 36 -15.78 -7.82 -2.54
N LEU A 37 -15.58 -7.25 -1.34
CA LEU A 37 -15.24 -7.98 -0.13
C LEU A 37 -16.42 -8.00 0.84
N ASP A 38 -16.75 -9.20 1.32
CA ASP A 38 -17.60 -9.37 2.48
C ASP A 38 -16.71 -9.57 3.71
N ILE A 39 -16.65 -8.54 4.57
CA ILE A 39 -15.85 -8.53 5.80
C ILE A 39 -16.77 -8.19 6.96
N THR A 40 -16.77 -9.06 7.97
CA THR A 40 -17.44 -8.78 9.23
C THR A 40 -16.77 -7.59 9.90
N ARG A 41 -17.58 -6.61 10.32
CA ARG A 41 -17.13 -5.46 11.11
C ARG A 41 -17.43 -5.69 12.58
N ASP A 42 -16.45 -6.16 13.31
CA ASP A 42 -16.58 -6.53 14.73
C ASP A 42 -15.61 -5.74 15.65
N ALA A 43 -14.74 -4.91 15.08
CA ALA A 43 -13.89 -3.99 15.85
C ALA A 43 -14.72 -2.87 16.50
N VAL A 44 -15.19 -3.11 17.72
CA VAL A 44 -15.86 -2.11 18.55
C VAL A 44 -14.93 -1.69 19.70
N GLY A 45 -14.49 -0.43 19.66
CA GLY A 45 -13.65 0.16 20.72
C GLY A 45 -12.34 -0.59 20.99
N PRO A 46 -11.50 -0.86 19.97
CA PRO A 46 -10.21 -1.51 20.18
C PRO A 46 -9.34 -0.71 21.15
N THR A 47 -8.57 -1.43 21.96
CA THR A 47 -7.58 -0.84 22.87
C THR A 47 -6.20 -0.77 22.20
N PRO A 48 -5.32 0.18 22.58
CA PRO A 48 -3.95 0.24 22.08
C PRO A 48 -3.21 -1.11 22.19
N GLY A 49 -3.37 -1.83 23.30
CA GLY A 49 -2.71 -3.12 23.52
C GLY A 49 -3.12 -4.22 22.53
N GLN A 50 -4.29 -4.13 21.91
CA GLN A 50 -4.73 -5.11 20.90
C GLN A 50 -4.09 -4.85 19.53
N VAL A 51 -3.80 -3.59 19.20
CA VAL A 51 -3.23 -3.20 17.89
C VAL A 51 -1.71 -3.13 17.90
N VAL A 52 -1.09 -2.89 19.06
CA VAL A 52 0.36 -2.88 19.22
C VAL A 52 0.97 -4.21 18.81
N GLY A 53 2.03 -4.14 18.01
CA GLY A 53 2.74 -5.31 17.52
C GLY A 53 3.30 -5.11 16.11
N SER A 54 3.93 -6.16 15.61
CA SER A 54 4.34 -6.29 14.20
C SER A 54 3.32 -7.14 13.45
N TRP A 55 3.06 -6.75 12.21
CA TRP A 55 1.99 -7.27 11.39
C TRP A 55 2.48 -7.45 9.96
N ALA A 56 2.33 -8.65 9.41
CA ALA A 56 2.48 -8.92 7.99
C ALA A 56 1.11 -8.76 7.31
N CYS A 57 0.99 -7.80 6.41
CA CYS A 57 -0.23 -7.36 5.75
C CYS A 57 -0.22 -7.71 4.26
N HIS A 58 -1.41 -8.02 3.74
CA HIS A 58 -1.68 -8.20 2.32
C HIS A 58 -3.04 -7.59 1.95
N GLU A 59 -3.19 -7.21 0.68
CA GLU A 59 -4.49 -6.78 0.15
C GLU A 59 -5.46 -7.97 0.08
N LEU A 60 -6.67 -7.79 0.61
CA LEU A 60 -7.75 -8.79 0.53
C LEU A 60 -8.57 -8.64 -0.77
N ASP A 61 -8.57 -7.46 -1.37
CA ASP A 61 -9.25 -7.11 -2.62
C ASP A 61 -8.27 -6.58 -3.68
N PRO A 62 -7.22 -7.34 -4.04
CA PRO A 62 -6.27 -6.89 -5.05
C PRO A 62 -6.96 -6.70 -6.40
N PHE A 63 -6.44 -5.79 -7.22
CA PHE A 63 -6.84 -5.73 -8.61
C PHE A 63 -6.39 -7.01 -9.33
N PRO A 64 -7.19 -7.58 -10.27
CA PRO A 64 -6.90 -8.88 -10.90
C PRO A 64 -5.53 -8.99 -11.59
N ASP A 65 -5.00 -7.87 -12.07
CA ASP A 65 -3.76 -7.80 -12.85
C ASP A 65 -2.59 -7.16 -12.09
N GLN A 66 -2.70 -7.01 -10.76
CA GLN A 66 -1.63 -6.43 -9.94
C GLN A 66 -0.83 -7.51 -9.20
N ALA A 67 0.49 -7.34 -9.18
CA ALA A 67 1.36 -8.17 -8.37
C ALA A 67 1.02 -8.02 -6.88
N PRO A 68 1.10 -9.09 -6.07
CA PRO A 68 0.91 -8.99 -4.64
C PRO A 68 1.88 -7.99 -4.02
N VAL A 69 1.34 -7.08 -3.22
CA VAL A 69 2.12 -6.17 -2.39
C VAL A 69 2.25 -6.79 -1.02
N LEU A 70 3.49 -6.95 -0.55
CA LEU A 70 3.76 -7.32 0.83
C LEU A 70 4.02 -6.06 1.65
N THR A 71 3.32 -5.96 2.77
CA THR A 71 3.42 -4.82 3.68
C THR A 71 3.72 -5.30 5.09
N ASP A 72 4.72 -4.71 5.72
CA ASP A 72 5.01 -4.90 7.14
C ASP A 72 4.59 -3.64 7.90
N LEU A 73 3.74 -3.81 8.91
CA LEU A 73 3.28 -2.73 9.80
C LEU A 73 3.76 -3.00 11.22
N ARG A 74 4.40 -2.01 11.83
CA ARG A 74 4.76 -2.00 13.25
C ARG A 74 4.05 -0.84 13.93
N LEU A 75 3.33 -1.16 15.01
CA LEU A 75 2.66 -0.19 15.89
C LEU A 75 3.25 -0.34 17.29
N ASP A 76 4.01 0.65 17.74
CA ASP A 76 4.71 0.59 19.02
C ASP A 76 3.88 1.14 20.18
N PRO A 77 4.11 0.65 21.43
CA PRO A 77 3.38 1.11 22.61
C PRO A 77 3.52 2.61 22.91
N ASP A 78 4.60 3.25 22.45
CA ASP A 78 4.85 4.68 22.65
C ASP A 78 4.07 5.57 21.67
N GLY A 79 3.31 4.96 20.75
CA GLY A 79 2.54 5.66 19.73
C GLY A 79 3.33 5.91 18.45
N SER A 80 4.56 5.42 18.29
CA SER A 80 5.27 5.44 17.00
C SER A 80 4.82 4.29 16.10
N PHE A 81 4.86 4.50 14.79
CA PHE A 81 4.62 3.43 13.81
C PHE A 81 5.66 3.44 12.70
N GLU A 82 5.78 2.28 12.07
CA GLU A 82 6.53 2.08 10.84
C GLU A 82 5.70 1.22 9.89
N TRP A 83 5.65 1.63 8.62
CA TRP A 83 4.99 0.92 7.55
C TRP A 83 5.98 0.71 6.42
N GLN A 84 6.31 -0.54 6.12
CA GLN A 84 7.18 -0.90 5.02
C GLN A 84 6.38 -1.56 3.92
N GLN A 85 6.58 -1.12 2.68
CA GLN A 85 5.97 -1.72 1.50
C GLN A 85 7.06 -2.12 0.52
N ARG A 86 7.04 -3.38 0.09
CA ARG A 86 7.92 -3.90 -0.96
C ARG A 86 7.20 -3.82 -2.29
N ILE A 87 7.79 -3.11 -3.23
CA ILE A 87 7.25 -2.92 -4.58
C ILE A 87 8.21 -3.55 -5.56
N LEU A 88 7.74 -4.57 -6.26
CA LEU A 88 8.44 -5.12 -7.40
C LEU A 88 8.16 -4.21 -8.61
N LEU A 89 9.22 -3.64 -9.19
CA LEU A 89 9.12 -2.86 -10.43
C LEU A 89 9.61 -3.75 -11.59
N ASP A 90 8.67 -4.18 -12.43
CA ASP A 90 8.90 -4.91 -13.67
C ASP A 90 8.94 -3.95 -14.87
N GLY A 91 10.07 -3.27 -15.05
CA GLY A 91 10.29 -2.29 -16.13
C GLY A 91 11.23 -2.75 -17.24
N GLU A 92 11.50 -1.86 -18.22
CA GLU A 92 12.48 -2.04 -19.31
C GLU A 92 13.95 -2.02 -18.84
N THR A 93 14.18 -1.81 -17.55
CA THR A 93 15.51 -1.87 -16.92
C THR A 93 15.99 -3.34 -16.87
N PRO A 94 17.29 -3.64 -17.04
CA PRO A 94 17.76 -5.02 -16.95
C PRO A 94 17.56 -5.59 -15.53
N GLY A 95 16.56 -6.46 -15.39
CA GLY A 95 16.31 -7.26 -14.19
C GLY A 95 15.24 -6.68 -13.24
N PRO A 96 14.68 -7.53 -12.35
CA PRO A 96 13.71 -7.08 -11.35
C PRO A 96 14.40 -6.12 -10.37
N PHE A 97 13.84 -4.92 -10.23
CA PHE A 97 14.24 -3.98 -9.19
C PHE A 97 13.15 -3.96 -8.12
N GLU A 98 13.51 -4.18 -6.86
CA GLU A 98 12.59 -4.10 -5.73
C GLU A 98 12.88 -2.82 -4.94
N LEU A 99 11.83 -2.02 -4.73
CA LEU A 99 11.87 -0.81 -3.92
C LEU A 99 11.21 -1.09 -2.57
N VAL A 100 11.85 -0.66 -1.49
CA VAL A 100 11.24 -0.62 -0.17
C VAL A 100 10.86 0.82 0.12
N LEU A 101 9.56 1.08 0.22
CA LEU A 101 9.02 2.32 0.78
C LEU A 101 8.89 2.16 2.29
N ILE A 102 9.30 3.16 3.05
CA ILE A 102 9.22 3.16 4.51
C ILE A 102 8.50 4.45 4.91
N LEU A 103 7.35 4.32 5.55
CA LEU A 103 6.65 5.44 6.20
C LEU A 103 6.79 5.30 7.71
N GLU A 104 7.10 6.40 8.38
CA GLU A 104 7.24 6.46 9.83
C GLU A 104 6.43 7.64 10.36
N GLY A 105 6.01 7.57 11.62
CA GLY A 105 5.32 8.67 12.27
C GLY A 105 4.70 8.25 13.59
N ASN A 106 3.62 8.92 13.96
CA ASN A 106 2.87 8.62 15.18
C ASN A 106 1.48 8.09 14.82
N TRP A 107 0.94 7.20 15.66
CA TRP A 107 -0.40 6.65 15.56
C TRP A 107 -1.16 6.83 16.87
N ARG A 108 -2.49 6.85 16.77
CA ARG A 108 -3.40 6.76 17.92
C ARG A 108 -4.74 6.21 17.48
N LEU A 109 -5.54 5.74 18.43
CA LEU A 109 -6.92 5.35 18.18
C LEU A 109 -7.89 6.51 18.43
N GLN A 110 -8.86 6.66 17.53
CA GLN A 110 -10.04 7.50 17.68
C GLN A 110 -11.29 6.66 17.41
N GLY A 111 -11.89 6.11 18.47
CA GLY A 111 -12.95 5.11 18.33
C GLY A 111 -12.41 3.86 17.65
N ASN A 112 -12.99 3.47 16.51
CA ASN A 112 -12.52 2.35 15.68
C ASN A 112 -11.57 2.77 14.56
N ARG A 113 -10.96 3.96 14.64
CA ARG A 113 -10.05 4.46 13.61
C ARG A 113 -8.63 4.58 14.13
N LEU A 114 -7.67 4.13 13.33
CA LEU A 114 -6.27 4.44 13.48
C LEU A 114 -6.00 5.76 12.76
N VAL A 115 -5.46 6.72 13.49
CA VAL A 115 -5.12 8.05 12.98
C VAL A 115 -3.62 8.23 13.06
N ARG A 116 -3.01 8.61 11.93
CA ARG A 116 -1.57 8.85 11.81
C ARG A 116 -1.28 10.35 11.84
N SER A 117 -0.09 10.73 12.28
CA SER A 117 0.37 12.13 12.30
C SER A 117 1.89 12.24 12.27
N GLY A 118 2.38 13.35 11.73
CA GLY A 118 3.82 13.57 11.57
C GLY A 118 4.45 12.52 10.68
N VAL A 119 3.76 12.13 9.60
CA VAL A 119 4.19 11.04 8.74
C VAL A 119 5.33 11.53 7.85
N THR A 120 6.42 10.78 7.83
CA THR A 120 7.53 10.96 6.88
C THR A 120 7.68 9.70 6.04
N GLY A 121 8.30 9.85 4.87
CA GLY A 121 8.51 8.75 3.94
C GLY A 121 9.93 8.73 3.40
N THR A 122 10.52 7.56 3.36
CA THR A 122 11.80 7.30 2.68
C THR A 122 11.66 6.12 1.72
N SER A 123 12.61 5.98 0.81
CA SER A 123 12.67 4.81 -0.08
C SER A 123 14.10 4.35 -0.27
N ARG A 124 14.27 3.04 -0.45
CA ARG A 124 15.57 2.44 -0.77
C ARG A 124 15.41 1.21 -1.66
N PRO A 125 16.40 0.88 -2.50
CA PRO A 125 16.47 -0.43 -3.13
C PRO A 125 16.46 -1.54 -2.07
N ALA A 126 15.77 -2.64 -2.34
CA ALA A 126 15.70 -3.78 -1.41
C ALA A 126 17.05 -4.48 -1.25
N ASP A 127 17.88 -4.47 -2.29
CA ASP A 127 19.25 -5.01 -2.31
C ASP A 127 20.29 -4.09 -1.62
N GLY A 128 19.87 -2.90 -1.20
CA GLY A 128 20.73 -1.90 -0.55
C GLY A 128 21.65 -1.13 -1.49
N SER A 129 21.47 -1.22 -2.83
CA SER A 129 22.34 -0.58 -3.81
C SER A 129 22.12 0.95 -3.89
N GLY A 130 22.56 1.72 -2.89
CA GLY A 130 22.56 3.19 -2.94
C GLY A 130 21.16 3.82 -3.10
N PRO A 131 21.05 5.06 -3.62
CA PRO A 131 19.76 5.75 -3.72
C PRO A 131 18.86 5.15 -4.80
N ALA A 132 17.57 5.04 -4.51
CA ALA A 132 16.55 4.58 -5.45
C ALA A 132 16.30 5.62 -6.55
N GLY A 133 16.96 5.47 -7.71
CA GLY A 133 16.66 6.23 -8.93
C GLY A 133 16.80 7.76 -8.81
N PRO A 134 16.15 8.54 -9.70
CA PRO A 134 16.22 10.00 -9.67
C PRO A 134 15.52 10.55 -8.42
N ARG A 135 16.32 10.84 -7.38
CA ARG A 135 15.89 11.30 -6.04
C ARG A 135 14.76 12.35 -6.05
N PRO A 136 14.79 13.42 -6.87
CA PRO A 136 13.76 14.45 -6.81
C PRO A 136 12.34 13.95 -7.17
N LEU A 137 12.23 12.98 -8.07
CA LEU A 137 10.94 12.39 -8.44
C LEU A 137 10.40 11.53 -7.30
N MET A 138 11.27 10.70 -6.70
CA MET A 138 10.89 9.83 -5.59
C MET A 138 10.53 10.61 -4.33
N ASP A 139 11.23 11.69 -4.03
CA ASP A 139 10.94 12.55 -2.89
C ASP A 139 9.54 13.17 -3.00
N GLY A 140 9.14 13.60 -4.20
CA GLY A 140 7.79 14.13 -4.45
C GLY A 140 6.69 13.09 -4.27
N VAL A 141 6.92 11.87 -4.75
CA VAL A 141 6.01 10.72 -4.59
C VAL A 141 5.88 10.33 -3.12
N LEU A 142 7.00 10.18 -2.42
CA LEU A 142 7.03 9.86 -0.99
C LEU A 142 6.32 10.92 -0.14
N ALA A 143 6.55 12.21 -0.44
CA ALA A 143 5.86 13.28 0.25
C ALA A 143 4.34 13.25 0.01
N ALA A 144 3.90 12.85 -1.18
CA ALA A 144 2.47 12.67 -1.46
C ALA A 144 1.88 11.49 -0.68
N PHE A 145 2.57 10.34 -0.65
CA PHE A 145 2.17 9.17 0.14
C PHE A 145 2.11 9.48 1.63
N ALA A 146 3.14 10.15 2.17
CA ALA A 146 3.18 10.54 3.58
C ALA A 146 2.01 11.46 3.94
N ARG A 147 1.71 12.47 3.10
CA ARG A 147 0.54 13.34 3.29
C ARG A 147 -0.77 12.56 3.26
N GLN A 148 -0.94 11.64 2.32
CA GLN A 148 -2.15 10.81 2.23
C GLN A 148 -2.31 9.93 3.47
N ALA A 149 -1.23 9.27 3.90
CA ALA A 149 -1.25 8.45 5.11
C ALA A 149 -1.61 9.25 6.36
N GLU A 150 -1.18 10.52 6.44
CA GLU A 150 -1.52 11.42 7.53
C GLU A 150 -2.98 11.91 7.49
N THR A 151 -3.50 12.24 6.30
CA THR A 151 -4.85 12.84 6.18
C THR A 151 -5.98 11.81 6.17
N VAL A 152 -5.69 10.58 5.74
CA VAL A 152 -6.71 9.53 5.61
C VAL A 152 -6.67 8.62 6.83
N PRO A 153 -7.69 8.67 7.72
CA PRO A 153 -7.79 7.74 8.83
C PRO A 153 -8.08 6.33 8.31
N THR A 154 -7.55 5.34 9.03
CA THR A 154 -7.76 3.93 8.73
C THR A 154 -8.86 3.37 9.64
N GLU A 155 -9.96 2.88 9.07
CA GLU A 155 -10.98 2.14 9.80
C GLU A 155 -10.45 0.76 10.18
N LEU A 156 -10.56 0.40 11.46
CA LEU A 156 -10.35 -0.94 11.95
C LEU A 156 -11.66 -1.71 11.81
N LEU A 157 -11.64 -2.75 10.98
CA LEU A 157 -12.81 -3.60 10.69
C LEU A 157 -12.86 -4.79 11.66
N ARG A 158 -11.68 -5.36 11.97
CA ARG A 158 -11.51 -6.45 12.93
C ARG A 158 -10.18 -6.31 13.66
N VAL A 159 -10.19 -6.59 14.97
CA VAL A 159 -8.98 -6.65 15.80
C VAL A 159 -9.07 -7.84 16.74
N THR A 160 -8.11 -8.77 16.63
CA THR A 160 -7.92 -9.91 17.53
C THR A 160 -6.45 -10.01 17.92
N GLU A 161 -6.08 -10.99 18.75
CA GLU A 161 -4.69 -11.23 19.11
C GLU A 161 -3.79 -11.51 17.89
N GLY A 162 -4.30 -12.23 16.89
CA GLY A 162 -3.50 -12.66 15.73
C GLY A 162 -3.92 -12.05 14.39
N GLU A 163 -4.95 -11.20 14.37
CA GLU A 163 -5.55 -10.68 13.14
C GLU A 163 -5.92 -9.20 13.29
N LEU A 164 -5.53 -8.42 12.30
CA LEU A 164 -5.90 -7.02 12.14
C LEU A 164 -6.44 -6.84 10.72
N VAL A 165 -7.69 -6.41 10.58
CA VAL A 165 -8.27 -6.07 9.27
C VAL A 165 -8.59 -4.59 9.26
N MET A 166 -8.07 -3.89 8.27
CA MET A 166 -8.12 -2.44 8.23
C MET A 166 -8.35 -1.92 6.81
N ARG A 167 -8.96 -0.75 6.70
CA ARG A 167 -9.23 -0.10 5.42
C ARG A 167 -9.21 1.40 5.59
N ASP A 168 -8.51 2.12 4.72
CA ASP A 168 -8.57 3.57 4.69
C ASP A 168 -9.98 4.05 4.30
N VAL A 169 -10.45 5.13 4.92
CA VAL A 169 -11.85 5.59 4.77
C VAL A 169 -12.15 6.20 3.39
N GLU A 170 -11.13 6.37 2.54
CA GLU A 170 -11.27 6.89 1.18
C GLU A 170 -11.74 5.82 0.19
N ALA A 171 -12.58 6.21 -0.78
CA ALA A 171 -13.10 5.31 -1.79
C ALA A 171 -11.98 4.78 -2.71
N GLY A 172 -11.92 3.46 -2.89
CA GLY A 172 -10.98 2.81 -3.81
C GLY A 172 -9.65 2.36 -3.19
N VAL A 173 -9.43 2.60 -1.90
CA VAL A 173 -8.25 2.07 -1.19
C VAL A 173 -8.45 0.58 -0.85
N ALA A 174 -7.35 -0.18 -0.91
CA ALA A 174 -7.34 -1.60 -0.58
C ALA A 174 -7.79 -1.85 0.86
N THR A 175 -8.45 -2.98 1.08
CA THR A 175 -8.63 -3.55 2.41
C THR A 175 -7.45 -4.44 2.73
N LEU A 176 -6.81 -4.21 3.87
CA LEU A 176 -5.65 -4.99 4.30
C LEU A 176 -6.05 -6.00 5.36
N GLY A 177 -5.62 -7.23 5.16
CA GLY A 177 -5.64 -8.29 6.15
C GLY A 177 -4.23 -8.52 6.67
N CYS A 178 -4.05 -8.38 7.98
CA CYS A 178 -2.76 -8.55 8.61
C CYS A 178 -2.76 -9.65 9.66
N ARG A 179 -1.63 -10.36 9.72
CA ARG A 179 -1.36 -11.42 10.69
C ARG A 179 -0.11 -11.08 11.47
N ARG A 180 -0.05 -11.46 12.74
CA ARG A 180 1.23 -11.41 13.47
C ARG A 180 2.20 -12.39 12.81
N PRO A 181 3.48 -12.01 12.60
CA PRO A 181 4.51 -12.94 12.19
C PRO A 181 4.58 -14.09 13.20
N ALA A 182 4.81 -15.32 12.71
CA ALA A 182 5.12 -16.43 13.60
C ALA A 182 6.42 -16.13 14.38
N PRO A 183 6.51 -16.52 15.66
CA PRO A 183 7.74 -16.38 16.44
C PRO A 183 8.90 -17.20 15.88
#